data_AF-A0A1S1NGI7-F1
#
_entry.id   AF-A0A1S1NGI7-F1
#
_cell.length_a   1.000
_cell.length_b   1.000
_cell.length_c   1.000
_cell.angle_alpha   90.00
_cell.angle_beta   90.00
_cell.angle_gamma   90.00
#
_symmetry.space_group_name_H-M   'P 1'
#
loop_
_entity.id
_entity.type
_entity.pdbx_description
1 polymer ?
#
loop_
_entity_poly.entity_id
_entity_poly.type
_entity_poly.pdbx_seq_one_letter_code
_entity_poly.pdbx_strand_id
1 'polypeptide(L)'
;MECRQLAAALVASSRRSKSPGLTWCVGGRVEEDGPVMIVASSVGLAFLPAETMLRAHDVVHVFADATHVEWERKAGWLGDPVAAVVGFGHATEHPVSVVAAQAEVFAASKITPSVDIEKVADESIPSLGPFGRGRAQVVAPDEWAKIQSLGVAALAELLLPKAGAVGLKPGDGSGEALFRDAETARDVGPWHQLVAWQAFCAYQADVAAYRITRGNDDTAARKAAEEYIYYRWNLEQVDAALAVIPEPAGFS
;
A
#
# COMPACT_ATOMS: atom_id res chain seq x y z
N MET A 1 -8.43 8.55 20.03
CA MET A 1 -9.82 8.17 19.65
C MET A 1 -10.00 8.09 18.14
N GLU A 2 -9.62 9.12 17.37
CA GLU A 2 -9.73 9.08 15.90
C GLU A 2 -8.79 8.06 15.25
N CYS A 3 -7.56 7.91 15.75
CA CYS A 3 -6.62 6.87 15.30
C CYS A 3 -7.19 5.46 15.45
N ARG A 4 -7.77 5.13 16.62
CA ARG A 4 -8.44 3.84 16.85
C ARG A 4 -9.62 3.60 15.91
N GLN A 5 -10.44 4.62 15.63
CA GLN A 5 -11.56 4.51 14.71
C GLN A 5 -11.09 4.23 13.28
N LEU A 6 -10.06 4.95 12.81
CA LEU A 6 -9.48 4.71 11.49
C LEU A 6 -8.82 3.33 11.40
N ALA A 7 -8.08 2.91 12.43
CA ALA A 7 -7.48 1.58 12.49
C ALA A 7 -8.55 0.48 12.40
N ALA A 8 -9.64 0.61 13.16
CA ALA A 8 -10.77 -0.32 13.10
C ALA A 8 -11.41 -0.38 11.71
N ALA A 9 -11.60 0.78 11.06
CA ALA A 9 -12.16 0.85 9.71
C ALA A 9 -11.23 0.21 8.66
N LEU A 10 -9.91 0.37 8.79
CA LEU A 10 -8.94 -0.29 7.90
C LEU A 10 -8.96 -1.82 8.05
N VAL A 11 -9.09 -2.33 9.28
CA VAL A 11 -9.29 -3.77 9.53
C VAL A 11 -10.59 -4.27 8.89
N ALA A 12 -11.69 -3.51 9.00
CA ALA A 12 -12.94 -3.85 8.32
C ALA A 12 -12.76 -3.97 6.79
N SER A 13 -11.98 -3.07 6.20
CA SER A 13 -11.68 -3.10 4.77
C SER A 13 -10.90 -4.36 4.35
N SER A 14 -9.84 -4.71 5.09
CA SER A 14 -9.04 -5.92 4.82
C SER A 14 -9.83 -7.22 4.92
N ARG A 15 -10.75 -7.30 5.89
CA ARG A 15 -11.65 -8.46 6.04
C ARG A 15 -12.56 -8.63 4.82
N ARG A 16 -12.99 -7.53 4.20
CA ARG A 16 -13.83 -7.55 2.99
C ARG A 16 -13.05 -7.82 1.70
N SER A 17 -11.79 -7.39 1.63
CA SER A 17 -10.96 -7.50 0.42
C SER A 17 -10.30 -8.87 0.22
N LYS A 18 -10.69 -9.90 0.99
CA LYS A 18 -10.03 -11.23 1.02
C LYS A 18 -8.54 -11.16 1.37
N SER A 19 -8.12 -10.17 2.15
CA SER A 19 -6.75 -10.05 2.68
C SER A 19 -6.76 -10.10 4.21
N PRO A 20 -7.28 -11.18 4.84
CA PRO A 20 -7.47 -11.22 6.30
C PRO A 20 -6.15 -11.23 7.09
N GLY A 21 -5.03 -11.59 6.46
CA GLY A 21 -3.70 -11.55 7.07
C GLY A 21 -3.06 -10.16 7.12
N LEU A 22 -3.70 -9.15 6.51
CA LEU A 22 -3.20 -7.78 6.51
C LEU A 22 -3.55 -7.09 7.82
N THR A 23 -2.54 -6.68 8.57
CA THR A 23 -2.73 -5.88 9.79
C THR A 23 -2.35 -4.43 9.54
N TRP A 24 -2.92 -3.53 10.34
CA TRP A 24 -2.77 -2.08 10.21
C TRP A 24 -2.29 -1.45 11.51
N CYS A 25 -1.52 -0.37 11.38
CA CYS A 25 -1.24 0.57 12.45
C CYS A 25 -1.59 1.99 11.99
N VAL A 26 -2.19 2.77 12.88
CA VAL A 26 -2.50 4.18 12.67
C VAL A 26 -1.83 5.00 13.76
N GLY A 27 -0.91 5.87 13.38
CA GLY A 27 -0.33 6.89 14.25
C GLY A 27 -1.11 8.18 14.22
N GLY A 28 -1.12 8.91 15.32
CA GLY A 28 -1.63 10.27 15.41
C GLY A 28 -0.52 11.23 15.79
N ARG A 29 -0.49 12.39 15.13
CA ARG A 29 0.29 13.56 15.55
C ARG A 29 -0.53 14.82 15.35
N VAL A 30 -0.18 15.87 16.07
CA VAL A 30 -0.78 17.20 15.91
C VAL A 30 0.22 18.08 15.20
N GLU A 31 -0.16 18.60 14.04
CA GLU A 31 0.59 19.61 13.29
C GLU A 31 -0.06 20.99 13.47
N GLU A 32 0.60 22.05 12.97
CA GLU A 32 0.09 23.42 13.04
C GLU A 32 -1.29 23.55 12.35
N ASP A 33 -1.49 22.84 11.24
CA ASP A 33 -2.72 22.85 10.45
C ASP A 33 -3.80 21.86 10.95
N GLY A 34 -3.51 21.09 12.00
CA GLY A 34 -4.45 20.15 12.61
C GLY A 34 -3.89 18.74 12.81
N PRO A 35 -4.74 17.79 13.25
CA PRO A 35 -4.33 16.41 13.46
C PRO A 35 -4.06 15.70 12.12
N VAL A 36 -2.93 15.00 12.04
CA VAL A 36 -2.57 14.14 10.92
C VAL A 36 -2.49 12.70 11.39
N MET A 37 -3.09 11.80 10.63
CA MET A 37 -3.02 10.37 10.86
C MET A 37 -2.12 9.69 9.84
N ILE A 38 -1.24 8.85 10.35
CA ILE A 38 -0.22 8.15 9.57
C ILE A 38 -0.59 6.68 9.55
N VAL A 39 -0.76 6.09 8.36
CA VAL A 39 -1.18 4.69 8.22
C VAL A 39 -0.09 3.83 7.60
N ALA A 40 0.06 2.61 8.11
CA ALA A 40 0.88 1.57 7.52
C ALA A 40 0.23 0.20 7.67
N SER A 41 0.50 -0.69 6.71
CA SER A 41 0.09 -2.09 6.75
C SER A 41 1.29 -3.02 6.98
N SER A 42 1.02 -4.26 7.38
CA SER A 42 2.04 -5.30 7.58
C SER A 42 2.72 -5.80 6.30
N VAL A 43 2.37 -5.26 5.13
CA VAL A 43 3.08 -5.53 3.89
C VAL A 43 4.16 -4.47 3.66
N GLY A 44 3.89 -3.21 4.00
CA GLY A 44 4.72 -2.08 3.59
C GLY A 44 4.45 -1.70 2.12
N LEU A 45 5.42 -1.02 1.48
CA LEU A 45 5.41 -0.73 0.02
C LEU A 45 4.15 0.01 -0.48
N ALA A 46 3.50 0.78 0.38
CA ALA A 46 2.22 1.43 0.15
C ALA A 46 1.06 0.50 -0.25
N PHE A 47 1.11 -0.76 0.18
CA PHE A 47 0.08 -1.70 -0.17
C PHE A 47 -1.28 -1.34 0.43
N LEU A 48 -2.23 -1.03 -0.46
CA LEU A 48 -3.65 -0.84 -0.21
C LEU A 48 -4.46 -1.87 -1.01
N PRO A 49 -5.29 -2.70 -0.35
CA PRO A 49 -6.25 -3.54 -1.05
C PRO A 49 -7.18 -2.71 -1.96
N ALA A 50 -7.66 -3.30 -3.05
CA ALA A 50 -8.41 -2.60 -4.10
C ALA A 50 -9.61 -1.78 -3.59
N GLU A 51 -10.30 -2.29 -2.58
CA GLU A 51 -11.51 -1.67 -2.00
C GLU A 51 -11.19 -0.78 -0.78
N THR A 52 -9.93 -0.70 -0.36
CA THR A 52 -9.50 0.16 0.74
C THR A 52 -9.28 1.58 0.24
N MET A 53 -9.94 2.53 0.89
CA MET A 53 -9.75 3.96 0.65
C MET A 53 -9.13 4.63 1.85
N LEU A 54 -8.51 5.79 1.67
CA LEU A 54 -8.02 6.62 2.78
C LEU A 54 -8.80 7.93 2.81
N ARG A 55 -9.06 8.46 4.02
CA ARG A 55 -9.71 9.77 4.13
C ARG A 55 -8.89 10.85 3.43
N ALA A 56 -9.60 11.85 2.91
CA ALA A 56 -8.96 12.99 2.26
C ALA A 56 -8.43 13.97 3.32
N HIS A 57 -7.33 14.65 3.00
CA HIS A 57 -6.75 15.80 3.72
C HIS A 57 -6.08 15.53 5.08
N ASP A 58 -6.46 14.50 5.83
CA ASP A 58 -5.97 14.25 7.20
C ASP A 58 -5.28 12.89 7.40
N VAL A 59 -5.19 12.07 6.34
CA VAL A 59 -4.56 10.74 6.38
C VAL A 59 -3.46 10.63 5.34
N VAL A 60 -2.26 10.26 5.79
CA VAL A 60 -1.09 9.96 4.95
C VAL A 60 -0.71 8.49 5.08
N HIS A 61 -0.23 7.89 3.99
CA HIS A 61 0.26 6.52 3.97
C HIS A 61 1.79 6.53 4.03
N VAL A 62 2.40 5.89 5.04
CA VAL A 62 3.85 5.95 5.30
C VAL A 62 4.69 5.84 4.03
N PHE A 63 4.58 4.74 3.28
CA PHE A 63 5.42 4.52 2.10
C PHE A 63 5.05 5.38 0.88
N ALA A 64 3.82 5.87 0.77
CA ALA A 64 3.42 6.76 -0.32
C ALA A 64 3.94 8.19 -0.10
N ASP A 65 3.92 8.64 1.15
CA ASP A 65 4.28 10.00 1.55
C ASP A 65 5.77 10.12 1.98
N ALA A 66 6.49 9.00 2.18
CA ALA A 66 7.91 8.95 2.51
C ALA A 66 8.84 9.06 1.28
N THR A 67 8.49 9.89 0.30
CA THR A 67 9.28 10.08 -0.93
C THR A 67 10.65 10.71 -0.67
N HIS A 68 10.80 11.45 0.42
CA HIS A 68 12.04 12.09 0.88
C HIS A 68 12.85 11.23 1.85
N VAL A 69 12.37 10.02 2.18
CA VAL A 69 13.07 9.10 3.09
C VAL A 69 13.76 8.01 2.29
N GLU A 70 15.07 7.89 2.51
CA GLU A 70 15.92 6.89 1.84
C GLU A 70 15.50 5.45 2.16
N TRP A 71 15.70 4.56 1.18
CA TRP A 71 15.27 3.17 1.28
C TRP A 71 16.00 2.37 2.35
N GLU A 72 17.25 2.70 2.67
CA GLU A 72 18.00 2.10 3.78
C GLU A 72 17.27 2.27 5.12
N ARG A 73 16.57 3.40 5.29
CA ARG A 73 15.75 3.65 6.47
C ARG A 73 14.38 2.98 6.36
N LYS A 74 13.72 3.07 5.19
CA LYS A 74 12.41 2.45 4.95
C LYS A 74 12.44 0.91 5.01
N ALA A 75 13.57 0.30 4.66
CA ALA A 75 13.77 -1.15 4.71
C ALA A 75 13.53 -1.71 6.13
N GLY A 76 13.93 -0.95 7.16
CA GLY A 76 13.69 -1.31 8.56
C GLY A 76 12.22 -1.25 9.00
N TRP A 77 11.32 -0.81 8.12
CA TRP A 77 9.88 -0.68 8.38
C TRP A 77 9.06 -1.77 7.68
N LEU A 78 9.66 -2.53 6.76
CA LEU A 78 8.96 -3.58 6.03
C LEU A 78 8.47 -4.67 7.00
N GLY A 79 7.22 -5.06 6.86
CA GLY A 79 6.59 -6.08 7.73
C GLY A 79 6.16 -5.60 9.11
N ASP A 80 6.62 -4.44 9.59
CA ASP A 80 6.29 -3.90 10.91
C ASP A 80 5.55 -2.55 10.78
N PRO A 81 4.20 -2.54 10.80
CA PRO A 81 3.44 -1.32 10.62
C PRO A 81 3.60 -0.33 11.78
N VAL A 82 3.97 -0.79 12.99
CA VAL A 82 4.25 0.11 14.12
C VAL A 82 5.58 0.81 13.90
N ALA A 83 6.63 0.06 13.53
CA ALA A 83 7.93 0.63 13.19
C ALA A 83 7.82 1.60 12.00
N ALA A 84 6.98 1.30 11.00
CA ALA A 84 6.71 2.19 9.88
C ALA A 84 6.10 3.52 10.33
N VAL A 85 5.02 3.49 11.12
CA VAL A 85 4.33 4.69 11.60
C VAL A 85 5.24 5.54 12.49
N VAL A 86 5.89 4.92 13.48
CA VAL A 86 6.79 5.61 14.41
C VAL A 86 8.03 6.12 13.67
N GLY A 87 8.62 5.30 12.81
CA GLY A 87 9.79 5.62 12.01
C GLY A 87 9.55 6.78 11.05
N PHE A 88 8.38 6.83 10.40
CA PHE A 88 7.97 7.94 9.54
C PHE A 88 7.81 9.25 10.33
N GLY A 89 7.16 9.20 11.50
CA GLY A 89 7.06 10.36 12.38
C GLY A 89 8.44 10.92 12.75
N HIS A 90 9.39 10.05 13.11
CA HIS A 90 10.77 10.47 13.37
C HIS A 90 11.53 10.93 12.12
N ALA A 91 11.25 10.38 10.94
CA ALA A 91 11.92 10.75 9.70
C ALA A 91 11.49 12.13 9.20
N THR A 92 10.26 12.51 9.53
CA THR A 92 9.67 13.81 9.19
C THR A 92 9.82 14.84 10.32
N GLU A 93 10.57 14.53 11.39
CA GLU A 93 10.75 15.42 12.57
C GLU A 93 9.44 15.78 13.31
N HIS A 94 8.38 15.02 13.06
CA HIS A 94 7.06 15.19 13.68
C HIS A 94 6.62 13.83 14.26
N PRO A 95 7.13 13.47 15.46
CA PRO A 95 6.88 12.17 16.07
C PRO A 95 5.40 11.96 16.39
N VAL A 96 4.95 10.71 16.33
CA VAL A 96 3.59 10.33 16.72
C VAL A 96 3.46 10.32 18.24
N SER A 97 2.32 10.81 18.74
CA SER A 97 2.00 10.78 20.18
C SER A 97 1.21 9.54 20.57
N VAL A 98 0.51 8.93 19.61
CA VAL A 98 -0.34 7.76 19.82
C VAL A 98 -0.24 6.81 18.63
N VAL A 99 -0.33 5.51 18.89
CA VAL A 99 -0.51 4.47 17.87
C VAL A 99 -1.73 3.63 18.18
N ALA A 100 -2.47 3.24 17.14
CA ALA A 100 -3.66 2.42 17.26
C ALA A 100 -3.63 1.23 16.29
N ALA A 101 -3.87 0.03 16.83
CA ALA A 101 -3.87 -1.23 16.09
C ALA A 101 -4.59 -2.34 16.88
N GLN A 102 -4.81 -3.50 16.25
CA GLN A 102 -5.20 -4.71 16.99
C GLN A 102 -4.04 -5.20 17.88
N ALA A 103 -4.35 -5.94 18.95
CA ALA A 103 -3.38 -6.25 20.01
C ALA A 103 -2.16 -7.06 19.52
N GLU A 104 -2.38 -7.97 18.57
CA GLU A 104 -1.36 -8.80 17.95
C GLU A 104 -0.29 -7.99 17.20
N VAL A 105 -0.63 -6.81 16.70
CA VAL A 105 0.30 -5.93 15.99
C VAL A 105 1.37 -5.42 16.95
N PHE A 106 1.02 -5.16 18.20
CA PHE A 106 1.96 -4.68 19.22
C PHE A 106 2.84 -5.79 19.81
N ALA A 107 2.42 -7.06 19.71
CA ALA A 107 3.19 -8.18 20.26
C ALA A 107 4.51 -8.41 19.50
N ALA A 108 4.56 -8.03 18.22
CA ALA A 108 5.73 -8.17 17.38
C ALA A 108 6.68 -6.94 17.43
N SER A 109 6.18 -5.78 17.85
CA SER A 109 6.89 -4.50 17.72
C SER A 109 7.52 -4.02 19.03
N LYS A 110 8.72 -3.43 18.95
CA LYS A 110 9.37 -2.75 20.09
C LYS A 110 8.84 -1.32 20.19
N ILE A 111 7.83 -1.09 21.01
CA ILE A 111 7.25 0.24 21.21
C ILE A 111 8.07 1.02 22.23
N THR A 112 8.39 2.28 21.93
CA THR A 112 9.07 3.18 22.86
C THR A 112 8.11 3.62 23.98
N PRO A 113 8.60 3.85 25.22
CA PRO A 113 7.73 4.24 26.35
C PRO A 113 6.98 5.58 26.19
N SER A 114 7.29 6.36 25.14
CA SER A 114 6.79 7.72 24.92
C SER A 114 5.57 7.80 23.99
N VAL A 115 5.07 6.67 23.48
CA VAL A 115 3.94 6.62 22.54
C VAL A 115 2.77 5.93 23.21
N ASP A 116 1.62 6.62 23.28
CA ASP A 116 0.39 6.04 23.81
C ASP A 116 -0.14 4.94 22.89
N ILE A 117 -0.70 3.88 23.48
CA ILE A 117 -1.20 2.72 22.75
C ILE A 117 -2.72 2.63 22.86
N GLU A 118 -3.42 2.76 21.72
CA GLU A 118 -4.85 2.53 21.60
C GLU A 118 -5.13 1.15 20.96
N LYS A 119 -5.63 0.19 21.73
CA LYS A 119 -5.99 -1.12 21.18
C LYS A 119 -7.35 -1.08 20.49
N VAL A 120 -7.41 -1.62 19.27
CA VAL A 120 -8.66 -1.89 18.54
C VAL A 120 -9.21 -3.22 19.02
N ALA A 121 -10.42 -3.21 19.55
CA ALA A 121 -11.14 -4.42 19.93
C ALA A 121 -11.99 -4.91 18.75
N ASP A 122 -12.21 -6.22 18.64
CA ASP A 122 -12.94 -6.80 17.51
C ASP A 122 -14.38 -6.29 17.42
N GLU A 123 -15.01 -5.99 18.56
CA GLU A 123 -16.37 -5.46 18.65
C GLU A 123 -16.47 -4.00 18.19
N SER A 124 -15.33 -3.30 18.11
CA SER A 124 -15.26 -1.91 17.65
C SER A 124 -15.06 -1.78 16.13
N ILE A 125 -14.91 -2.90 15.43
CA ILE A 125 -14.70 -2.94 13.98
C ILE A 125 -16.04 -2.66 13.27
N PRO A 126 -16.14 -1.58 12.49
CA PRO A 126 -17.37 -1.26 11.77
C PRO A 126 -17.62 -2.27 10.64
N SER A 127 -18.85 -2.26 10.09
CA SER A 127 -19.20 -3.11 8.94
C SER A 127 -18.60 -2.63 7.61
N LEU A 128 -18.21 -1.35 7.54
CA LEU A 128 -17.67 -0.71 6.35
C LEU A 128 -16.29 -0.10 6.66
N GLY A 129 -15.43 -0.11 5.65
CA GLY A 129 -14.12 0.53 5.73
C GLY A 129 -14.19 2.05 5.58
N PRO A 130 -13.05 2.74 5.66
CA PRO A 130 -12.96 4.16 5.35
C PRO A 130 -13.35 4.46 3.90
N PHE A 131 -13.83 5.69 3.67
CA PHE A 131 -14.15 6.23 2.35
C PHE A 131 -13.19 7.37 2.00
N GLY A 132 -12.95 7.59 0.70
CA GLY A 132 -12.15 8.72 0.22
C GLY A 132 -11.29 8.35 -0.98
N ARG A 133 -9.98 8.55 -0.83
CA ARG A 133 -8.98 8.38 -1.87
C ARG A 133 -8.67 6.91 -2.11
N GLY A 134 -8.79 6.47 -3.36
CA GLY A 134 -8.35 5.15 -3.80
C GLY A 134 -6.84 5.06 -3.92
N ARG A 135 -6.31 3.84 -4.06
CA ARG A 135 -4.87 3.57 -4.05
C ARG A 135 -4.03 4.35 -5.06
N ALA A 136 -4.52 4.55 -6.29
CA ALA A 136 -3.82 5.34 -7.31
C ALA A 136 -3.72 6.82 -6.89
N GLN A 137 -4.81 7.38 -6.35
CA GLN A 137 -4.85 8.74 -5.83
C GLN A 137 -3.96 8.94 -4.60
N VAL A 138 -3.73 7.87 -3.82
CA VAL A 138 -2.82 7.91 -2.67
C VAL A 138 -1.36 7.97 -3.12
N VAL A 139 -0.95 7.11 -4.05
CA VAL A 139 0.47 6.97 -4.42
C VAL A 139 0.94 7.90 -5.54
N ALA A 140 0.03 8.30 -6.43
CA ALA A 140 0.34 9.12 -7.59
C ALA A 140 -0.82 10.08 -7.90
N PRO A 141 -1.12 11.05 -7.01
CA PRO A 141 -2.28 11.94 -7.13
C PRO A 141 -2.31 12.73 -8.45
N ASP A 142 -1.14 13.16 -8.94
CA ASP A 142 -1.04 13.92 -10.20
C ASP A 142 -1.33 13.06 -11.43
N GLU A 143 -0.86 11.81 -11.47
CA GLU A 143 -1.18 10.87 -12.55
C GLU A 143 -2.64 10.46 -12.51
N TRP A 144 -3.15 10.17 -11.31
CA TRP A 144 -4.56 9.89 -11.10
C TRP A 144 -5.46 11.03 -11.62
N ALA A 145 -5.09 12.29 -11.35
CA ALA A 145 -5.85 13.45 -11.82
C ALA A 145 -5.84 13.56 -13.36
N LYS A 146 -4.69 13.29 -14.01
CA LYS A 146 -4.55 13.34 -15.47
C LYS A 146 -5.47 12.35 -16.19
N ILE A 147 -5.71 11.17 -15.63
CA ILE A 147 -6.49 10.13 -16.31
C ILE A 147 -8.01 10.30 -16.21
N GLN A 148 -8.51 11.14 -15.29
CA GLN A 148 -9.96 11.24 -15.02
C GLN A 148 -10.77 11.73 -16.22
N SER A 149 -10.18 12.54 -17.10
CA SER A 149 -10.86 13.08 -18.29
C SER A 149 -10.55 12.31 -19.58
N LEU A 150 -9.77 11.24 -19.53
CA LEU A 150 -9.30 10.53 -20.71
C LEU A 150 -10.23 9.37 -21.08
N GLY A 151 -10.38 9.14 -22.38
CA GLY A 151 -11.02 7.96 -22.95
C GLY A 151 -10.00 6.85 -23.25
N VAL A 152 -10.49 5.66 -23.61
CA VAL A 152 -9.68 4.44 -23.78
C VAL A 152 -8.42 4.64 -24.61
N ALA A 153 -8.52 5.27 -25.79
CA ALA A 153 -7.40 5.46 -26.70
C ALA A 153 -6.31 6.37 -26.10
N ALA A 154 -6.71 7.48 -25.48
CA ALA A 154 -5.78 8.40 -24.84
C ALA A 154 -5.12 7.79 -23.59
N LEU A 155 -5.84 6.96 -22.83
CA LEU A 155 -5.27 6.19 -21.72
C LEU A 155 -4.22 5.20 -22.19
N ALA A 156 -4.51 4.46 -23.26
CA ALA A 156 -3.57 3.50 -23.84
C ALA A 156 -2.30 4.20 -24.37
N GLU A 157 -2.46 5.35 -25.04
CA GLU A 157 -1.34 6.14 -25.53
C GLU A 157 -0.49 6.74 -24.40
N LEU A 158 -1.13 7.23 -23.33
CA LEU A 158 -0.46 7.89 -22.22
C LEU A 158 0.33 6.90 -21.35
N LEU A 159 -0.26 5.75 -21.04
CA LEU A 159 0.25 4.85 -19.99
C LEU A 159 1.01 3.64 -20.50
N LEU A 160 0.67 3.12 -21.68
CA LEU A 160 1.18 1.81 -22.10
C LEU A 160 2.48 1.91 -22.90
N PRO A 161 3.43 0.97 -22.69
CA PRO A 161 4.61 0.88 -23.54
C PRO A 161 4.22 0.72 -25.01
N LYS A 162 4.87 1.47 -25.91
CA LYS A 162 4.58 1.42 -27.36
C LYS A 162 4.98 0.08 -28.02
N ALA A 163 5.77 -0.75 -27.34
CA ALA A 163 6.25 -2.04 -27.82
C ALA A 163 5.78 -3.16 -26.88
N GLY A 164 4.88 -4.01 -27.35
CA GLY A 164 4.46 -5.23 -26.65
C GLY A 164 2.95 -5.46 -26.76
N ALA A 165 2.56 -6.56 -27.40
CA ALA A 165 1.20 -7.05 -27.31
C ALA A 165 0.93 -7.43 -25.85
N VAL A 166 -0.03 -6.76 -25.21
CA VAL A 166 -0.48 -7.12 -23.86
C VAL A 166 -1.14 -8.49 -23.94
N GLY A 167 -0.36 -9.55 -23.71
CA GLY A 167 -0.71 -10.93 -24.05
C GLY A 167 -1.39 -11.70 -22.92
N LEU A 168 -1.42 -11.16 -21.71
CA LEU A 168 -1.97 -11.85 -20.54
C LEU A 168 -3.48 -11.66 -20.46
N LYS A 169 -4.24 -12.71 -20.79
CA LYS A 169 -5.67 -12.79 -20.49
C LYS A 169 -5.84 -13.04 -18.99
N PRO A 170 -6.50 -12.15 -18.23
CA PRO A 170 -6.73 -12.35 -16.80
C PRO A 170 -7.61 -13.59 -16.53
N GLY A 171 -7.39 -14.27 -15.39
CA GLY A 171 -8.33 -15.28 -14.86
C GLY A 171 -7.82 -16.72 -14.82
N ASP A 172 -6.51 -16.95 -14.90
CA ASP A 172 -5.85 -18.25 -14.73
C ASP A 172 -5.54 -18.61 -13.26
N GLY A 173 -5.89 -17.74 -12.31
CA GLY A 173 -5.59 -17.90 -10.88
C GLY A 173 -4.17 -17.48 -10.47
N SER A 174 -3.31 -17.12 -11.44
CA SER A 174 -1.91 -16.74 -11.19
C SER A 174 -1.78 -15.54 -10.26
N GLY A 175 -2.69 -14.56 -10.35
CA GLY A 175 -2.68 -13.39 -9.46
C GLY A 175 -2.91 -13.73 -7.98
N GLU A 176 -3.78 -14.70 -7.67
CA GLU A 176 -4.03 -15.13 -6.28
C GLU A 176 -2.86 -15.96 -5.73
N ALA A 177 -2.22 -16.77 -6.59
CA ALA A 177 -1.01 -17.51 -6.22
C ALA A 177 0.15 -16.56 -5.92
N LEU A 178 0.43 -15.61 -6.82
CA LEU A 178 1.50 -14.63 -6.65
C LEU A 178 1.30 -13.74 -5.41
N PHE A 179 0.06 -13.33 -5.12
CA PHE A 179 -0.23 -12.58 -3.89
C PHE A 179 0.11 -13.41 -2.63
N ARG A 180 -0.26 -14.69 -2.61
CA ARG A 180 0.01 -15.60 -1.50
C ARG A 180 1.50 -15.88 -1.34
N ASP A 181 2.22 -16.02 -2.44
CA ASP A 181 3.68 -16.17 -2.42
C ASP A 181 4.32 -14.92 -1.81
N ALA A 182 3.84 -13.73 -2.17
CA ALA A 182 4.34 -12.48 -1.61
C ALA A 182 4.00 -12.29 -0.13
N GLU A 183 2.82 -12.74 0.33
CA GLU A 183 2.46 -12.75 1.75
C GLU A 183 3.31 -13.72 2.57
N THR A 184 3.65 -14.89 2.04
CA THR A 184 4.43 -15.91 2.78
C THR A 184 5.95 -15.67 2.69
N ALA A 185 6.44 -15.07 1.62
CA ALA A 185 7.87 -14.77 1.43
C ALA A 185 8.44 -13.81 2.50
N ARG A 186 7.58 -13.01 3.16
CA ARG A 186 7.97 -12.17 4.30
C ARG A 186 8.54 -12.97 5.47
N ASP A 187 8.08 -14.20 5.67
CA ASP A 187 8.53 -15.08 6.77
C ASP A 187 9.95 -15.62 6.50
N VAL A 188 10.41 -15.57 5.24
CA VAL A 188 11.76 -15.96 4.83
C VAL A 188 12.73 -14.78 4.98
N GLY A 189 12.31 -13.58 4.59
CA GLY A 189 13.07 -12.35 4.78
C GLY A 189 12.73 -11.24 3.78
N PRO A 190 13.26 -10.03 4.00
CA PRO A 190 12.88 -8.84 3.23
C PRO A 190 13.21 -8.94 1.74
N TRP A 191 14.36 -9.53 1.38
CA TRP A 191 14.71 -9.75 -0.04
C TRP A 191 13.70 -10.64 -0.76
N HIS A 192 13.36 -11.79 -0.17
CA HIS A 192 12.39 -12.73 -0.74
C HIS A 192 11.00 -12.10 -0.86
N GLN A 193 10.58 -11.35 0.17
CA GLN A 193 9.34 -10.58 0.13
C GLN A 193 9.32 -9.63 -1.07
N LEU A 194 10.40 -8.87 -1.29
CA LEU A 194 10.48 -7.91 -2.38
C LEU A 194 10.46 -8.56 -3.76
N VAL A 195 11.20 -9.67 -3.96
CA VAL A 195 11.19 -10.41 -5.22
C VAL A 195 9.79 -10.97 -5.53
N ALA A 196 9.13 -11.58 -4.55
CA ALA A 196 7.77 -12.09 -4.71
C ALA A 196 6.76 -10.94 -4.96
N TRP A 197 6.94 -9.82 -4.27
CA TRP A 197 6.10 -8.62 -4.46
C TRP A 197 6.30 -7.99 -5.84
N GLN A 198 7.54 -7.98 -6.37
CA GLN A 198 7.87 -7.54 -7.72
C GLN A 198 7.10 -8.36 -8.76
N ALA A 199 7.14 -9.69 -8.63
CA ALA A 199 6.44 -10.60 -9.53
C ALA A 199 4.92 -10.39 -9.50
N PHE A 200 4.34 -10.24 -8.29
CA PHE A 200 2.93 -9.92 -8.13
C PHE A 200 2.56 -8.58 -8.79
N CYS A 201 3.32 -7.51 -8.52
CA CYS A 201 3.04 -6.18 -9.07
C CYS A 201 3.20 -6.15 -10.60
N ALA A 202 4.20 -6.83 -11.15
CA ALA A 202 4.41 -6.96 -12.59
C ALA A 202 3.20 -7.64 -13.26
N TYR A 203 2.76 -8.78 -12.73
CA TYR A 203 1.57 -9.47 -13.22
C TYR A 203 0.32 -8.59 -13.15
N GLN A 204 0.11 -7.88 -12.04
CA GLN A 204 -1.05 -7.02 -11.89
C GLN A 204 -1.02 -5.80 -12.81
N ALA A 205 0.16 -5.21 -13.07
CA ALA A 205 0.34 -4.15 -14.05
C ALA A 205 0.02 -4.66 -15.46
N ASP A 206 0.46 -5.85 -15.84
CA ASP A 206 0.13 -6.45 -17.15
C ASP A 206 -1.37 -6.73 -17.31
N VAL A 207 -2.02 -7.24 -16.26
CA VAL A 207 -3.48 -7.44 -16.21
C VAL A 207 -4.23 -6.11 -16.35
N ALA A 208 -3.76 -5.06 -15.68
CA ALA A 208 -4.33 -3.73 -15.76
C ALA A 208 -4.18 -3.15 -17.18
N ALA A 209 -2.98 -3.25 -17.77
CA ALA A 209 -2.72 -2.85 -19.15
C ALA A 209 -3.62 -3.57 -20.15
N TYR A 210 -3.85 -4.88 -19.95
CA TYR A 210 -4.74 -5.66 -20.80
C TYR A 210 -6.16 -5.10 -20.74
N ARG A 211 -6.64 -4.81 -19.52
CA ARG A 211 -7.98 -4.27 -19.28
C ARG A 211 -8.17 -2.86 -19.83
N ILE A 212 -7.13 -2.01 -19.85
CA ILE A 212 -7.21 -0.68 -20.49
C ILE A 212 -7.52 -0.84 -21.98
N THR A 213 -6.77 -1.69 -22.70
CA THR A 213 -6.92 -1.86 -24.16
C THR A 213 -8.16 -2.65 -24.59
N ARG A 214 -8.78 -3.39 -23.65
CA ARG A 214 -9.96 -4.24 -23.88
C ARG A 214 -11.22 -3.72 -23.17
N GLY A 215 -11.15 -2.55 -22.55
CA GLY A 215 -12.28 -1.94 -21.86
C GLY A 215 -13.45 -1.70 -22.82
N ASN A 216 -14.65 -2.07 -22.40
CA ASN A 216 -15.87 -1.87 -23.19
C ASN A 216 -16.36 -0.40 -23.15
N ASP A 217 -15.89 0.37 -22.17
CA ASP A 217 -16.23 1.78 -21.99
C ASP A 217 -15.08 2.52 -21.25
N ASP A 218 -15.15 3.86 -21.27
CA ASP A 218 -14.13 4.71 -20.67
C ASP A 218 -14.05 4.58 -19.14
N THR A 219 -15.13 4.19 -18.47
CA THR A 219 -15.14 4.03 -17.01
C THR A 219 -14.36 2.78 -16.61
N ALA A 220 -14.57 1.67 -17.30
CA ALA A 220 -13.80 0.44 -17.12
C ALA A 220 -12.32 0.66 -17.45
N ALA A 221 -12.03 1.40 -18.52
CA ALA A 221 -10.65 1.74 -18.89
C ALA A 221 -9.97 2.64 -17.85
N ARG A 222 -10.66 3.67 -17.33
CA ARG A 222 -10.13 4.51 -16.24
C ARG A 222 -9.86 3.70 -14.97
N LYS A 223 -10.78 2.82 -14.56
CA LYS A 223 -10.53 1.92 -13.42
C LYS A 223 -9.29 1.07 -13.66
N ALA A 224 -9.12 0.50 -14.85
CA ALA A 224 -7.92 -0.25 -15.20
C ALA A 224 -6.65 0.61 -15.25
N ALA A 225 -6.76 1.88 -15.62
CA ALA A 225 -5.65 2.85 -15.59
C ALA A 225 -5.21 3.17 -14.15
N GLU A 226 -6.15 3.33 -13.22
CA GLU A 226 -5.84 3.51 -11.79
C GLU A 226 -5.04 2.32 -11.23
N GLU A 227 -5.47 1.10 -11.57
CA GLU A 227 -4.75 -0.13 -11.22
C GLU A 227 -3.33 -0.14 -11.79
N TYR A 228 -3.19 0.21 -13.07
CA TYR A 228 -1.90 0.24 -13.75
C TYR A 228 -0.93 1.21 -13.09
N ILE A 229 -1.36 2.46 -12.85
CA ILE A 229 -0.56 3.49 -12.16
C ILE A 229 -0.10 2.97 -10.80
N TYR A 230 -1.01 2.41 -10.03
CA TYR A 230 -0.70 1.93 -8.68
C TYR A 230 0.35 0.82 -8.67
N TYR A 231 0.23 -0.19 -9.55
CA TYR A 231 1.18 -1.29 -9.59
C TYR A 231 2.51 -0.90 -10.25
N ARG A 232 2.51 0.03 -11.20
CA ARG A 232 3.74 0.63 -11.75
C ARG A 232 4.52 1.39 -10.68
N TRP A 233 3.84 2.22 -9.90
CA TRP A 233 4.46 2.91 -8.77
C TRP A 233 5.05 1.93 -7.75
N ASN A 234 4.33 0.83 -7.45
CA ASN A 234 4.85 -0.23 -6.56
C ASN A 234 6.13 -0.87 -7.11
N LEU A 235 6.19 -1.15 -8.42
CA LEU A 235 7.40 -1.73 -9.04
C LEU A 235 8.60 -0.80 -8.85
N GLU A 236 8.44 0.50 -9.06
CA GLU A 236 9.51 1.48 -8.85
C GLU A 236 9.98 1.52 -7.40
N GLN A 237 9.06 1.39 -6.44
CA GLN A 237 9.40 1.27 -5.02
C GLN A 237 10.17 0.00 -4.71
N VAL A 238 9.76 -1.14 -5.28
CA VAL A 238 10.44 -2.43 -5.09
C VAL A 238 11.84 -2.41 -5.69
N ASP A 239 12.00 -1.87 -6.90
CA ASP A 239 13.30 -1.76 -7.57
C ASP A 239 14.26 -0.91 -6.74
N ALA A 240 13.78 0.23 -6.22
CA ALA A 240 14.57 1.08 -5.34
C ALA A 240 14.92 0.41 -4.00
N ALA A 241 14.03 -0.41 -3.45
CA ALA A 241 14.30 -1.18 -2.24
C ALA A 241 15.34 -2.30 -2.47
N LEU A 242 15.22 -3.05 -3.57
CA LEU A 242 16.15 -4.11 -3.96
C LEU A 242 17.55 -3.57 -4.28
N ALA A 243 17.68 -2.31 -4.69
CA ALA A 243 18.98 -1.68 -4.92
C ALA A 243 19.83 -1.52 -3.63
N VAL A 244 19.20 -1.51 -2.45
CA VAL A 244 19.87 -1.25 -1.16
C VAL A 244 19.77 -2.41 -0.18
N ILE A 245 18.81 -3.31 -0.36
CA ILE A 245 18.68 -4.52 0.46
C ILE A 245 19.55 -5.61 -0.17
N PRO A 246 20.51 -6.19 0.56
CA PRO A 246 21.45 -7.14 -0.01
C PRO A 246 20.76 -8.46 -0.36
N GLU A 247 21.16 -9.04 -1.49
CA GLU A 247 20.80 -10.40 -1.88
C GLU A 247 21.42 -11.41 -0.87
N PRO A 248 20.64 -12.38 -0.38
CA PRO A 248 21.17 -13.43 0.50
C PRO A 248 22.19 -14.29 -0.25
N ALA A 249 23.24 -14.73 0.46
CA ALA A 249 24.30 -15.56 -0.13
C ALA A 249 23.73 -16.86 -0.71
N GLY A 250 24.05 -17.15 -1.98
CA GLY A 250 23.67 -18.39 -2.67
C GLY A 250 22.41 -18.30 -3.55
N PHE A 251 21.99 -17.11 -3.95
CA PHE A 251 20.76 -16.88 -4.72
C PHE A 251 20.96 -16.63 -6.24
N SER A 252 22.19 -16.83 -6.76
CA SER A 252 22.55 -16.67 -8.19
C SER A 252 22.51 -17.98 -8.99
#